data_AF-A0A965HSN2-F1
#
_entry.id   AF-A0A965HSN2-F1
#
_cell.length_a   1.000
_cell.length_b   1.000
_cell.length_c   1.000
_cell.angle_alpha   90.00
_cell.angle_beta   90.00
_cell.angle_gamma   90.00
#
_symmetry.space_group_name_H-M   'P 1'
#
loop_
_entity.id
_entity.type
_entity.pdbx_description
1 polymer ?
#
loop_
_entity_poly.entity_id
_entity_poly.type
_entity_poly.pdbx_seq_one_letter_code
_entity_poly.pdbx_strand_id
1 'polypeptide(L)'
;MIKLTSTEFDAGTVIHNFDCDFVVRTNGDGLWGCEPGRQVRVTGICVIHTAFDDSINTRVDVAHDSTWDIYTDTAFESAVSGALGFDVGFTEQGMQEDGLASMEV
;
A
#
# COMPACT_ATOMS: atom_id res chain seq x y z
N MET A 1 13.79 -1.71 -4.66
CA MET A 1 13.28 -1.99 -6.03
C MET A 1 12.26 -3.10 -5.88
N ILE A 2 11.03 -2.88 -6.35
CA ILE A 2 9.98 -3.91 -6.31
C ILE A 2 10.16 -4.87 -7.48
N LYS A 3 9.75 -6.13 -7.32
CA LYS A 3 9.90 -7.18 -8.33
C LYS A 3 8.56 -7.87 -8.55
N LEU A 4 8.03 -7.81 -9.77
CA LEU A 4 6.83 -8.56 -10.15
C LEU A 4 7.06 -10.07 -9.98
N THR A 5 6.19 -10.74 -9.23
CA THR A 5 6.26 -12.18 -8.97
C THR A 5 5.17 -12.97 -9.69
N SER A 6 3.96 -12.41 -9.80
CA SER A 6 2.88 -13.00 -10.58
C SER A 6 1.96 -11.94 -11.20
N THR A 7 1.21 -12.36 -12.21
CA THR A 7 0.06 -11.63 -12.72
C THR A 7 -1.09 -12.60 -12.87
N GLU A 8 -2.22 -12.27 -12.28
CA GLU A 8 -3.42 -13.11 -12.25
C GLU A 8 -4.57 -12.37 -12.95
N PHE A 9 -5.43 -13.14 -13.61
CA PHE A 9 -6.58 -12.64 -14.34
C PHE A 9 -7.82 -13.34 -13.80
N ASP A 10 -8.78 -12.56 -13.36
CA ASP A 10 -10.13 -13.02 -13.01
C ASP A 10 -11.16 -12.18 -13.79
N ALA A 11 -12.41 -12.59 -13.84
CA ALA A 11 -13.45 -11.94 -14.63
C ALA A 11 -13.59 -10.43 -14.30
N GLY A 12 -12.94 -9.58 -15.10
CA GLY A 12 -12.91 -8.13 -14.91
C GLY A 12 -11.77 -7.62 -14.02
N THR A 13 -10.89 -8.48 -13.51
CA THR A 13 -9.83 -8.11 -12.56
C THR A 13 -8.46 -8.56 -13.05
N VAL A 14 -7.47 -7.68 -12.90
CA VAL A 14 -6.05 -7.99 -13.07
C VAL A 14 -5.32 -7.72 -11.77
N ILE A 15 -4.58 -8.71 -11.28
CA ILE A 15 -3.83 -8.62 -10.04
C ILE A 15 -2.34 -8.75 -10.35
N HIS A 16 -1.53 -7.82 -9.86
CA HIS A 16 -0.08 -7.85 -9.94
C HIS A 16 0.51 -7.97 -8.54
N ASN A 17 1.24 -9.06 -8.28
CA ASN A 17 1.93 -9.27 -7.01
C ASN A 17 3.40 -8.89 -7.15
N PHE A 18 3.93 -8.17 -6.16
CA PHE A 18 5.31 -7.73 -6.11
C PHE A 18 5.98 -8.15 -4.80
N ASP A 19 7.15 -8.76 -4.91
CA ASP A 19 8.08 -8.87 -3.79
C ASP A 19 8.84 -7.56 -3.64
N CYS A 20 9.04 -7.14 -2.39
CA CYS A 20 9.90 -6.01 -2.08
C CYS A 20 10.54 -6.16 -0.70
N ASP A 21 11.55 -5.34 -0.45
CA ASP A 21 12.19 -5.25 0.85
C ASP A 21 12.75 -3.84 1.00
N PHE A 22 11.98 -2.96 1.63
CA PHE A 22 12.42 -1.62 1.94
C PHE A 22 11.85 -1.15 3.27
N VAL A 23 12.52 -0.19 3.88
CA VAL A 23 12.13 0.39 5.17
C VAL A 23 11.67 1.83 4.94
N VAL A 24 10.47 2.11 5.41
CA VAL A 24 9.93 3.46 5.54
C VAL A 24 10.28 3.98 6.93
N ARG A 25 10.72 5.24 7.01
CA ARG A 25 10.79 5.99 8.28
C ARG A 25 9.61 6.94 8.30
N THR A 26 8.69 6.71 9.23
CA THR A 26 7.46 7.49 9.36
C THR A 26 7.76 8.95 9.72
N ASN A 27 6.90 9.86 9.28
CA ASN A 27 6.95 11.26 9.71
C ASN A 27 6.28 11.47 11.07
N GLY A 28 5.40 10.56 11.46
CA GLY A 28 4.61 10.64 12.70
C GLY A 28 3.49 11.67 12.61
N ASP A 29 3.02 11.97 11.39
CA ASP A 29 1.90 12.85 11.11
C ASP A 29 0.58 12.09 10.86
N GLY A 30 0.60 10.76 11.05
CA GLY A 30 -0.58 9.90 11.02
C GLY A 30 -1.58 10.21 12.14
N LEU A 31 -2.88 10.01 11.85
CA LEU A 31 -3.98 10.40 12.75
C LEU A 31 -3.98 9.71 14.12
N TRP A 32 -3.41 8.50 14.21
CA TRP A 32 -3.53 7.63 15.39
C TRP A 32 -2.25 7.48 16.20
N GLY A 33 -1.37 8.48 16.12
CA GLY A 33 -0.19 8.56 16.97
C GLY A 33 0.95 7.64 16.52
N CYS A 34 1.04 7.34 15.21
CA CYS A 34 2.25 6.78 14.65
C CYS A 34 3.45 7.65 15.06
N GLU A 35 4.48 7.04 15.62
CA GLU A 35 5.63 7.78 16.13
C GLU A 35 6.52 8.26 14.98
N PRO A 36 7.10 9.47 15.05
CA PRO A 36 8.08 9.92 14.06
C PRO A 36 9.32 9.02 14.10
N GLY A 37 9.80 8.62 12.92
CA GLY A 37 11.00 7.81 12.75
C GLY A 37 10.84 6.31 13.02
N ARG A 38 9.61 5.83 13.27
CA ARG A 38 9.31 4.39 13.31
C ARG A 38 9.75 3.76 11.99
N GLN A 39 10.45 2.63 12.09
CA GLN A 39 10.90 1.88 10.93
C GLN A 39 9.85 0.83 10.60
N VAL A 40 9.23 0.96 9.43
CA VAL A 40 8.22 0.04 8.92
C VAL A 40 8.81 -0.66 7.71
N ARG A 41 9.01 -1.97 7.81
CA ARG A 41 9.52 -2.79 6.70
C ARG A 41 8.35 -3.25 5.84
N VAL A 42 8.39 -2.90 4.56
CA VAL A 42 7.45 -3.34 3.54
C VAL A 42 8.02 -4.56 2.84
N THR A 43 7.23 -5.63 2.73
CA THR A 43 7.67 -6.94 2.25
C THR A 43 6.95 -7.40 0.98
N GLY A 44 5.78 -6.81 0.69
CA GLY A 44 5.00 -7.15 -0.50
C GLY A 44 4.01 -6.05 -0.85
N ILE A 45 3.71 -5.95 -2.14
CA ILE A 45 2.68 -5.05 -2.66
C ILE A 45 1.82 -5.84 -3.65
N CYS A 46 0.50 -5.76 -3.51
CA CYS A 46 -0.47 -6.33 -4.42
C CYS A 46 -1.28 -5.19 -5.06
N VAL A 47 -1.19 -5.03 -6.37
CA VAL A 47 -1.96 -4.03 -7.13
C VAL A 47 -3.12 -4.73 -7.82
N ILE A 48 -4.35 -4.31 -7.53
CA ILE A 48 -5.58 -4.93 -7.99
C ILE A 48 -6.34 -3.92 -8.83
N HIS A 49 -6.43 -4.18 -10.14
CA HIS A 49 -7.25 -3.41 -11.06
C HIS A 49 -8.57 -4.13 -11.29
N THR A 50 -9.69 -3.50 -10.92
CA THR A 50 -11.03 -4.04 -11.16
C THR A 50 -11.77 -3.16 -12.17
N ALA A 51 -12.20 -3.74 -13.28
CA ALA A 51 -13.01 -3.09 -14.28
C ALA A 51 -14.48 -3.04 -13.86
N PHE A 52 -15.03 -1.83 -13.87
CA PHE A 52 -16.45 -1.55 -13.81
C PHE A 52 -16.93 -1.08 -15.19
N ASP A 53 -18.23 -0.81 -15.34
CA ASP A 53 -18.85 -0.50 -16.64
C ASP A 53 -18.07 0.53 -17.49
N ASP A 54 -17.65 1.65 -16.87
CA ASP A 54 -16.95 2.76 -17.54
C ASP A 54 -15.68 3.23 -16.82
N SER A 55 -15.19 2.46 -15.85
CA SER A 55 -14.07 2.86 -14.99
C SER A 55 -13.23 1.69 -14.50
N ILE A 56 -12.03 1.99 -14.00
CA ILE A 56 -11.13 1.04 -13.35
C ILE A 56 -10.87 1.56 -11.93
N ASN A 57 -11.19 0.75 -10.93
CA ASN A 57 -10.72 0.98 -9.58
C ASN A 57 -9.34 0.31 -9.41
N THR A 58 -8.41 1.02 -8.77
CA THR A 58 -7.07 0.50 -8.46
C THR A 58 -6.90 0.49 -6.95
N ARG A 59 -6.94 -0.72 -6.38
CA ARG A 59 -6.60 -0.96 -4.98
C ARG A 59 -5.16 -1.45 -4.87
N VAL A 60 -4.49 -1.08 -3.79
CA VAL A 60 -3.14 -1.49 -3.46
C VAL A 60 -3.11 -2.01 -2.02
N ASP A 61 -2.79 -3.29 -1.85
CA ASP A 61 -2.54 -3.88 -0.53
C ASP A 61 -1.04 -3.94 -0.27
N VAL A 62 -0.59 -3.38 0.86
CA VAL A 62 0.84 -3.26 1.20
C VAL A 62 1.13 -4.04 2.48
N ALA A 63 1.88 -5.14 2.35
CA ALA A 63 2.29 -5.96 3.48
C ALA A 63 3.47 -5.32 4.23
N HIS A 64 3.35 -5.20 5.55
CA HIS A 64 4.37 -4.59 6.42
C HIS A 64 4.50 -5.26 7.79
N ASP A 65 5.49 -4.85 8.58
CA ASP A 65 5.76 -5.36 9.94
C ASP A 65 5.32 -4.43 11.09
N SER A 66 4.55 -3.38 10.78
CA SER A 66 3.95 -2.45 11.75
C SER A 66 2.45 -2.72 11.99
N THR A 67 1.87 -2.01 12.96
CA THR A 67 0.42 -1.95 13.24
C THR A 67 -0.32 -0.96 12.33
N TRP A 68 -1.65 -1.05 12.31
CA TRP A 68 -2.55 -0.22 11.48
C TRP A 68 -2.47 1.29 11.75
N ASP A 69 -1.90 1.70 12.89
CA ASP A 69 -1.78 3.09 13.33
C ASP A 69 -0.84 3.95 12.47
N ILE A 70 -0.11 3.36 11.51
CA ILE A 70 0.61 4.06 10.44
C ILE A 70 -0.32 4.80 9.47
N TYR A 71 -1.63 4.55 9.56
CA TYR A 71 -2.66 5.20 8.76
C TYR A 71 -2.45 6.72 8.65
N THR A 72 -2.49 7.21 7.41
CA THR A 72 -2.25 8.59 6.96
C THR A 72 -0.85 9.15 7.22
N ASP A 73 0.15 8.34 7.55
CA ASP A 73 1.53 8.81 7.62
C ASP A 73 2.05 9.14 6.21
N THR A 74 2.46 10.39 5.99
CA THR A 74 2.79 10.89 4.64
C THR A 74 4.09 10.30 4.09
N ALA A 75 5.02 9.86 4.94
CA ALA A 75 6.24 9.21 4.50
C ALA A 75 5.96 7.79 3.98
N PHE A 76 5.01 7.08 4.59
CA PHE A 76 4.54 5.78 4.11
C PHE A 76 3.89 5.90 2.73
N GLU A 77 2.94 6.83 2.56
CA GLU A 77 2.29 7.07 1.26
C GLU A 77 3.32 7.42 0.16
N SER A 78 4.23 8.33 0.46
CA SER A 78 5.28 8.75 -0.48
C SER A 78 6.22 7.61 -0.86
N ALA A 79 6.58 6.74 0.09
CA ALA A 79 7.48 5.62 -0.17
C ALA A 79 6.82 4.55 -1.04
N VAL A 80 5.56 4.20 -0.78
CA VAL A 80 4.80 3.25 -1.60
C VAL A 80 4.56 3.82 -3.00
N SER A 81 4.14 5.08 -3.10
CA SER A 81 3.97 5.77 -4.39
C SER A 81 5.25 5.79 -5.22
N GLY A 82 6.38 6.12 -4.58
CA GLY A 82 7.69 6.10 -5.24
C GLY A 82 8.15 4.70 -5.66
N ALA A 83 7.76 3.66 -4.91
CA ALA A 83 8.07 2.27 -5.26
C ALA A 83 7.26 1.79 -6.47
N LEU A 84 5.99 2.19 -6.57
CA LEU A 84 5.06 1.84 -7.66
C LEU A 84 5.26 2.70 -8.91
N GLY A 85 5.73 3.94 -8.75
CA GLY A 85 5.87 4.91 -9.83
C GLY A 85 4.58 5.66 -10.18
N PHE A 86 3.55 5.58 -9.31
CA PHE A 86 2.32 6.35 -9.38
C PHE A 86 1.84 6.67 -7.96
N ASP A 87 1.05 7.74 -7.83
CA ASP A 87 0.59 8.22 -6.53
C ASP A 87 -0.53 7.31 -5.99
N VAL A 88 -0.41 6.94 -4.72
CA VAL A 88 -1.43 6.22 -3.94
C VAL A 88 -1.57 6.81 -2.55
N GLY A 89 -2.79 6.81 -2.02
CA GLY A 89 -3.09 7.21 -0.65
C GLY A 89 -3.71 6.07 0.14
N PHE A 90 -3.77 6.18 1.47
CA PHE A 90 -4.56 5.24 2.27
C PHE A 90 -6.05 5.30 1.90
N THR A 91 -6.71 4.14 1.83
CA THR A 91 -8.18 4.05 1.82
C THR A 91 -8.76 4.44 3.18
N GLU A 92 -10.06 4.35 3.39
CA GLU A 92 -10.67 4.74 4.67
C GLU A 92 -10.09 4.01 5.89
N GLN A 93 -10.11 4.69 7.04
CA GLN A 93 -9.56 4.20 8.32
C GLN A 93 -9.99 2.76 8.66
N GLY A 94 -11.24 2.39 8.37
CA GLY A 94 -11.80 1.07 8.71
C GLY A 94 -11.26 -0.09 7.86
N MET A 95 -10.43 0.19 6.87
CA MET A 95 -9.87 -0.80 5.93
C MET A 95 -8.43 -1.20 6.26
N GLN A 96 -7.84 -0.61 7.30
CA GLN A 96 -6.46 -0.87 7.68
C GLN A 96 -6.38 -2.04 8.66
N GLU A 97 -5.39 -2.90 8.49
CA GLU A 97 -5.14 -4.06 9.35
C GLU A 97 -3.69 -4.04 9.88
N ASP A 98 -3.45 -4.75 10.97
CA ASP A 98 -2.08 -4.96 11.44
C ASP A 98 -1.31 -5.77 10.40
N GLY A 99 -0.18 -5.22 9.95
CA GLY A 99 0.67 -5.81 8.92
C GLY A 99 0.15 -5.67 7.49
N LEU A 100 -0.98 -5.00 7.26
CA LEU A 100 -1.53 -4.78 5.92
C LEU A 100 -2.20 -3.41 5.80
N ALA A 101 -1.58 -2.52 5.03
CA ALA A 101 -2.16 -1.23 4.68
C ALA A 101 -2.98 -1.35 3.38
N SER A 102 -4.18 -0.79 3.41
CA SER A 102 -5.06 -0.66 2.25
C SER A 102 -4.92 0.74 1.66
N MET A 103 -4.59 0.80 0.37
CA MET A 103 -4.31 2.03 -0.37
C MET A 103 -5.03 2.02 -1.73
N GLU A 104 -5.18 3.19 -2.35
CA GLU A 104 -5.83 3.33 -3.66
C GLU A 104 -5.32 4.56 -4.44
N VAL A 105 -5.76 4.67 -5.69
CA VAL A 105 -5.55 5.84 -6.57
C VAL A 105 -6.78 6.73 -6.57
#